data_AF-A0A260BBA1-F1
#
_entry.id   AF-A0A260BBA1-F1
#
_cell.length_a   1.000
_cell.length_b   1.000
_cell.length_c   1.000
_cell.angle_alpha   90.00
_cell.angle_beta   90.00
_cell.angle_gamma   90.00
#
_symmetry.space_group_name_H-M   'P 1'
#
loop_
_entity.id
_entity.type
_entity.pdbx_description
1 polymer ?
#
loop_
_entity_poly.entity_id
_entity_poly.type
_entity_poly.pdbx_seq_one_letter_code
_entity_poly.pdbx_strand_id
1 'polypeptide(L)'
;MRPTRERMRSLIRWETKNAPLDADWLDLTERGADFPSAKPVVPRRPKGNRWATLSADVTIVFAGESMVHNSSRVADAVGKVLPNAHTVVLTGCSHHMLPMVPSGELDAVLLSALG
;
A
#
# COMPACT_ATOMS: atom_id res chain seq x y z
N MET A 1 18.24 -1.62 12.75
CA MET A 1 18.75 -2.80 12.02
C MET A 1 18.99 -2.37 10.58
N ARG A 2 20.16 -2.68 9.97
CA ARG A 2 20.40 -2.35 8.56
C ARG A 2 19.66 -3.35 7.65
N PRO A 3 18.95 -2.92 6.60
CA PRO A 3 18.39 -3.81 5.59
C PRO A 3 19.50 -4.64 4.93
N THR A 4 19.21 -5.90 4.58
CA THR A 4 20.03 -6.70 3.68
C THR A 4 19.11 -7.31 2.63
N ARG A 5 19.66 -7.77 1.50
CA ARG A 5 18.89 -8.43 0.44
C ARG A 5 18.09 -9.61 0.99
N GLU A 6 18.72 -10.46 1.78
CA GLU A 6 18.09 -11.66 2.36
C GLU A 6 16.95 -11.30 3.31
N ARG A 7 17.11 -10.22 4.09
CA ARG A 7 16.07 -9.71 4.98
C ARG A 7 14.91 -9.10 4.20
N MET A 8 15.19 -8.37 3.12
CA MET A 8 14.15 -7.83 2.22
C MET A 8 13.34 -8.98 1.60
N ARG A 9 14.02 -9.97 1.02
CA ARG A 9 13.37 -11.17 0.47
C ARG A 9 12.52 -11.89 1.52
N SER A 10 13.04 -12.03 2.73
CA SER A 10 12.33 -12.71 3.83
C SER A 10 11.10 -11.93 4.30
N LEU A 11 11.19 -10.60 4.38
CA LEU A 11 10.05 -9.73 4.68
C LEU A 11 8.95 -9.90 3.63
N ILE A 12 9.29 -9.80 2.35
CA ILE A 12 8.32 -9.90 1.26
C ILE A 12 7.65 -11.29 1.29
N ARG A 13 8.42 -12.39 1.38
CA ARG A 13 7.86 -13.74 1.48
C ARG A 13 6.92 -13.92 2.66
N TRP A 14 7.30 -13.41 3.83
CA TRP A 14 6.47 -13.48 5.03
C TRP A 14 5.16 -12.72 4.82
N GLU A 15 5.25 -11.50 4.30
CA GLU A 15 4.08 -10.64 4.12
C GLU A 15 3.13 -11.16 3.04
N THR A 16 3.69 -11.70 1.94
CA THR A 16 2.91 -12.21 0.81
C THR A 16 2.48 -13.65 0.99
N LYS A 17 2.84 -14.29 2.13
CA LYS A 17 2.65 -15.72 2.36
C LYS A 17 3.17 -16.58 1.20
N ASN A 18 4.28 -16.17 0.60
CA ASN A 18 4.89 -16.76 -0.60
C ASN A 18 4.01 -16.71 -1.86
N ALA A 19 3.18 -15.68 -2.03
CA ALA A 19 2.46 -15.45 -3.28
C ALA A 19 3.44 -15.37 -4.48
N PRO A 20 3.02 -15.82 -5.67
CA PRO A 20 3.86 -15.82 -6.87
C PRO A 20 3.98 -14.40 -7.44
N LEU A 21 4.95 -13.63 -6.92
CA LEU A 21 5.29 -12.32 -7.45
C LEU A 21 6.27 -12.43 -8.63
N ASP A 22 6.34 -11.37 -9.43
CA ASP A 22 7.30 -11.25 -10.52
C ASP A 22 8.74 -11.35 -9.99
N ALA A 23 9.54 -12.21 -10.63
CA ALA A 23 10.90 -12.53 -10.17
C ALA A 23 11.88 -11.37 -10.38
N ASP A 24 11.71 -10.60 -11.46
CA ASP A 24 12.57 -9.45 -11.77
C ASP A 24 12.28 -8.29 -10.81
N TRP A 25 11.01 -8.10 -10.45
CA TRP A 25 10.60 -7.15 -9.42
C TRP A 25 11.21 -7.50 -8.05
N LEU A 26 11.20 -8.79 -7.67
CA LEU A 26 11.82 -9.25 -6.43
C LEU A 26 13.34 -9.00 -6.43
N ASP A 27 14.04 -9.34 -7.52
CA ASP A 27 15.48 -9.10 -7.65
C ASP A 27 15.82 -7.60 -7.56
N LEU A 28 15.06 -6.75 -8.25
CA LEU A 28 15.24 -5.30 -8.19
C LEU A 28 15.02 -4.76 -6.76
N THR A 29 13.94 -5.19 -6.10
CA THR A 29 13.59 -4.74 -4.75
C THR A 29 14.67 -5.11 -3.74
N GLU A 30 15.24 -6.31 -3.86
CA GLU A 30 16.32 -6.77 -3.00
C GLU A 30 17.61 -6.00 -3.20
N ARG A 31 18.00 -5.73 -4.47
CA ARG A 31 19.17 -4.89 -4.78
C ARG A 31 19.05 -3.50 -4.18
N GLY A 32 17.82 -2.98 -4.04
CA GLY A 32 17.53 -1.73 -3.32
C GLY A 32 18.09 -1.68 -1.90
N ALA A 33 18.28 -2.83 -1.22
CA ALA A 33 18.84 -2.87 0.12
C ALA A 33 20.32 -2.43 0.20
N ASP A 34 21.06 -2.47 -0.92
CA ASP A 34 22.45 -2.02 -0.99
C ASP A 34 22.60 -0.54 -1.35
N PHE A 35 21.52 0.08 -1.82
CA PHE A 35 21.56 1.50 -2.17
C PHE A 35 21.70 2.37 -0.91
N PRO A 36 22.41 3.50 -0.99
CA PRO A 36 22.46 4.47 0.09
C PRO A 36 21.04 4.89 0.50
N SER A 37 20.75 4.80 1.79
CA SER A 37 19.48 5.26 2.34
C SER A 37 19.66 6.61 3.04
N ALA A 38 18.66 7.46 2.90
CA ALA A 38 18.52 8.68 3.68
C ALA A 38 17.37 8.52 4.69
N LYS A 39 17.44 9.26 5.79
CA LYS A 39 16.33 9.30 6.73
C LYS A 39 15.11 9.93 6.03
N PRO A 40 13.93 9.27 6.02
CA PRO A 40 12.74 9.87 5.44
C PRO A 40 12.38 11.18 6.15
N VAL A 41 12.06 12.21 5.37
CA VAL A 41 11.44 13.43 5.91
C VAL A 41 9.97 13.12 6.12
N VAL A 42 9.58 12.90 7.38
CA VAL A 42 8.18 12.59 7.73
C VAL A 42 7.48 13.88 8.16
N PRO A 43 6.55 14.41 7.35
CA PRO A 43 5.80 15.62 7.73
C PRO A 43 4.86 15.33 8.90
N ARG A 44 4.46 16.40 9.61
CA ARG A 44 3.46 16.29 10.67
C ARG A 44 2.12 15.85 10.07
N ARG A 45 1.45 14.90 10.73
CA ARG A 45 0.09 14.47 10.37
C ARG A 45 -0.88 15.66 10.31
N PRO A 46 -1.66 15.83 9.23
CA PRO A 46 -2.71 16.84 9.14
C PRO A 46 -3.73 16.72 10.28
N LYS A 47 -4.20 17.87 10.78
CA LYS A 47 -5.34 17.93 11.71
C LYS A 47 -6.64 17.58 10.97
N GLY A 48 -7.65 17.11 11.72
CA GLY A 48 -8.97 16.72 11.20
C GLY A 48 -9.58 17.72 10.22
N ASN A 49 -9.61 19.00 10.60
CA ASN A 49 -10.18 20.08 9.80
C ASN A 49 -9.49 20.31 8.44
N ARG A 50 -8.25 19.85 8.27
CA ARG A 50 -7.50 19.98 7.03
C ARG A 50 -7.90 18.94 5.98
N TRP A 51 -8.56 17.86 6.39
CA TRP A 51 -9.13 16.89 5.46
C TRP A 51 -10.41 17.44 4.80
N ALA A 52 -11.18 18.25 5.53
CA ALA A 52 -12.38 18.90 5.01
C ALA A 52 -12.09 19.92 3.89
N THR A 53 -10.83 20.36 3.73
CA THR A 53 -10.42 21.26 2.64
C THR A 53 -9.96 20.53 1.38
N LEU A 54 -9.94 19.20 1.38
CA LEU A 54 -9.52 18.41 0.21
C LEU A 54 -10.68 18.36 -0.80
N SER A 55 -10.48 18.97 -1.97
CA SER A 55 -11.50 19.07 -3.03
C SER A 55 -11.29 18.09 -4.18
N ALA A 56 -10.22 17.30 -4.15
CA ALA A 56 -9.96 16.29 -5.17
C ALA A 56 -10.89 15.09 -4.98
N ASP A 57 -11.26 14.43 -6.08
CA ASP A 57 -11.87 13.10 -6.01
C ASP A 57 -10.79 12.11 -5.56
N VAL A 58 -11.07 11.41 -4.46
CA VAL A 58 -10.10 10.54 -3.80
C VAL A 58 -10.59 9.12 -3.83
N THR A 59 -9.82 8.24 -4.50
CA THR A 59 -9.96 6.80 -4.39
C THR A 59 -8.81 6.25 -3.54
N ILE A 60 -9.14 5.44 -2.53
CA ILE A 60 -8.17 4.79 -1.64
C ILE A 60 -8.35 3.29 -1.73
N VAL A 61 -7.27 2.57 -2.03
CA VAL A 61 -7.27 1.12 -2.14
C VAL A 61 -6.37 0.54 -1.07
N PHE A 62 -6.90 -0.38 -0.28
CA PHE A 62 -6.15 -1.14 0.73
C PHE A 62 -6.04 -2.60 0.33
N ALA A 63 -4.88 -3.20 0.62
CA ALA A 63 -4.69 -4.65 0.59
C ALA A 63 -5.31 -5.27 1.85
N GLY A 64 -6.30 -6.15 1.71
CA GLY A 64 -7.11 -6.68 2.82
C GLY A 64 -6.31 -7.46 3.85
N GLU A 65 -5.32 -8.22 3.38
CA GLU A 65 -4.43 -9.06 4.18
C GLU A 65 -3.09 -8.36 4.46
N SER A 66 -3.07 -7.02 4.44
CA SER A 66 -1.92 -6.21 4.83
C SER A 66 -1.43 -6.60 6.22
N MET A 67 -0.12 -6.86 6.33
CA MET A 67 0.55 -7.07 7.62
C MET A 67 1.06 -5.76 8.23
N VAL A 68 0.92 -4.63 7.51
CA VAL A 68 1.37 -3.30 7.96
C VAL A 68 0.33 -2.64 8.87
N HIS A 69 -0.95 -2.83 8.58
CA HIS A 69 -2.07 -2.27 9.33
C HIS A 69 -3.34 -3.09 9.10
N ASN A 70 -4.34 -2.96 9.98
CA ASN A 70 -5.66 -3.54 9.74
C ASN A 70 -6.43 -2.66 8.74
N SER A 71 -6.55 -3.13 7.50
CA SER A 71 -7.12 -2.38 6.38
C SER A 71 -8.56 -1.94 6.61
N SER A 72 -9.42 -2.80 7.16
CA SER A 72 -10.81 -2.45 7.49
C SER A 72 -10.88 -1.32 8.52
N ARG A 73 -10.07 -1.39 9.58
CA ARG A 73 -10.02 -0.34 10.60
C ARG A 73 -9.50 0.98 10.05
N VAL A 74 -8.56 0.96 9.11
CA VAL A 74 -8.06 2.17 8.46
C VAL A 74 -9.11 2.73 7.50
N ALA A 75 -9.83 1.89 6.74
CA ALA A 75 -10.95 2.31 5.90
C ALA A 75 -12.05 3.01 6.74
N ASP A 76 -12.40 2.48 7.90
CA ASP A 76 -13.34 3.13 8.83
C ASP A 76 -12.83 4.50 9.31
N ALA A 77 -11.52 4.62 9.53
CA ALA A 77 -10.91 5.87 9.94
C ALA A 77 -10.90 6.90 8.79
N VAL A 78 -10.73 6.45 7.55
CA VAL A 78 -10.86 7.28 6.34
C VAL A 78 -12.27 7.84 6.24
N GLY A 79 -13.31 7.00 6.35
CA GLY A 79 -14.71 7.45 6.26
C GLY A 79 -15.09 8.54 7.27
N LYS A 80 -14.39 8.61 8.43
CA LYS A 80 -14.60 9.65 9.45
C LYS A 80 -13.98 11.00 9.09
N VAL A 81 -12.93 11.04 8.27
CA VAL A 81 -12.19 12.28 7.95
C VAL A 81 -12.34 12.72 6.49
N LEU A 82 -12.69 11.79 5.61
CA LEU A 82 -12.90 11.98 4.17
C LEU A 82 -14.15 11.20 3.74
N PRO A 83 -15.36 11.63 4.15
CA PRO A 83 -16.60 10.87 3.88
C PRO A 83 -16.93 10.74 2.39
N ASN A 84 -16.38 11.61 1.54
CA ASN A 84 -16.62 11.58 0.08
C ASN A 84 -15.57 10.74 -0.67
N ALA A 85 -14.58 10.15 0.01
CA ALA A 85 -13.59 9.31 -0.65
C ALA A 85 -14.18 7.94 -1.00
N HIS A 86 -13.91 7.45 -2.21
CA HIS A 86 -14.21 6.08 -2.59
C HIS A 86 -13.14 5.16 -1.99
N THR A 87 -13.52 4.37 -0.98
CA THR A 87 -12.58 3.49 -0.26
C THR A 87 -12.87 2.03 -0.57
N VAL A 88 -11.84 1.31 -1.04
CA VAL A 88 -11.93 -0.11 -1.40
C VAL A 88 -10.90 -0.90 -0.60
N VAL A 89 -11.31 -2.05 -0.07
CA VAL A 89 -10.41 -3.04 0.53
C VAL A 89 -10.44 -4.27 -0.37
N LEU A 90 -9.34 -4.53 -1.08
CA LEU A 90 -9.20 -5.69 -1.94
C LEU A 90 -8.80 -6.91 -1.11
N THR A 91 -9.60 -7.96 -1.14
CA THR A 91 -9.29 -9.22 -0.45
C THR A 91 -8.31 -10.08 -1.27
N GLY A 92 -7.64 -11.03 -0.63
CA GLY A 92 -6.69 -11.92 -1.28
C GLY A 92 -5.31 -11.31 -1.60
N CYS A 93 -4.98 -10.13 -1.06
CA CYS A 93 -3.68 -9.49 -1.25
C CYS A 93 -3.11 -8.85 0.01
N SER A 94 -1.79 -8.91 0.13
CA SER A 94 -1.02 -8.12 1.09
C SER A 94 -0.36 -6.90 0.42
N HIS A 95 0.34 -6.09 1.21
CA HIS A 95 0.82 -4.78 0.74
C HIS A 95 1.87 -4.90 -0.39
N HIS A 96 2.82 -5.84 -0.31
CA HIS A 96 3.77 -6.13 -1.40
C HIS A 96 3.17 -6.97 -2.56
N MET A 97 1.94 -7.45 -2.44
CA MET A 97 1.23 -8.04 -3.60
C MET A 97 0.68 -6.94 -4.51
N LEU A 98 0.28 -5.80 -3.96
CA LEU A 98 -0.10 -4.65 -4.78
C LEU A 98 1.15 -3.99 -5.40
N PRO A 99 1.10 -3.57 -6.69
CA PRO A 99 -0.05 -3.61 -7.58
C PRO A 99 -0.18 -4.91 -8.42
N MET A 100 0.76 -5.85 -8.32
CA MET A 100 0.85 -7.01 -9.22
C MET A 100 -0.31 -8.01 -9.07
N VAL A 101 -0.78 -8.23 -7.85
CA VAL A 101 -1.84 -9.20 -7.51
C VAL A 101 -2.76 -8.62 -6.44
N PRO A 102 -4.08 -8.53 -6.65
CA PRO A 102 -4.86 -8.85 -7.86
C PRO A 102 -4.89 -7.68 -8.85
N SER A 103 -4.11 -7.75 -9.93
CA SER A 103 -4.02 -6.65 -10.92
C SER A 103 -5.36 -6.29 -11.54
N GLY A 104 -6.17 -7.26 -11.98
CA GLY A 104 -7.44 -6.97 -12.64
C GLY A 104 -8.45 -6.23 -11.75
N GLU A 105 -8.52 -6.57 -10.46
CA GLU A 105 -9.41 -5.91 -9.49
C GLU A 105 -8.90 -4.51 -9.15
N LEU A 106 -7.57 -4.37 -9.01
CA LEU A 106 -6.96 -3.05 -8.85
C LEU A 106 -7.19 -2.17 -10.07
N ASP A 107 -6.97 -2.69 -11.27
CA ASP A 107 -7.16 -1.98 -12.54
C ASP A 107 -8.60 -1.52 -12.69
N ALA A 108 -9.58 -2.35 -12.34
CA ALA A 108 -10.99 -1.97 -12.36
C ALA A 108 -11.28 -0.79 -11.42
N VAL A 109 -10.70 -0.78 -10.21
CA VAL A 109 -10.85 0.34 -9.27
C VAL A 109 -10.16 1.60 -9.78
N LEU A 110 -8.97 1.47 -10.36
CA LEU A 110 -8.21 2.60 -10.89
C LEU A 110 -8.88 3.22 -12.12
N LEU A 111 -9.35 2.40 -13.06
CA LEU A 111 -10.08 2.86 -14.24
C LEU A 111 -11.38 3.57 -13.83
N SER A 112 -12.15 2.98 -12.90
CA SER A 112 -13.36 3.63 -12.35
C SER A 112 -13.06 5.01 -11.74
N ALA A 113 -11.91 5.15 -11.07
CA ALA A 113 -11.50 6.42 -10.47
C ALA A 113 -11.06 7.49 -11.48
N LEU A 114 -10.67 7.10 -12.70
CA LEU A 114 -10.18 8.01 -13.74
C LEU A 114 -11.26 8.45 -14.73
N GLY A 115 -12.42 7.77 -14.75
CA GLY A 115 -13.49 7.98 -15.74
C GLY A 115 -13.22 7.29 -17.07
#